data_AF-A0A7X5Y6W2-F1
#
_entry.id   AF-A0A7X5Y6W2-F1
#
_cell.length_a   1.000
_cell.length_b   1.000
_cell.length_c   1.000
_cell.angle_alpha   90.00
_cell.angle_beta   90.00
_cell.angle_gamma   90.00
#
_symmetry.space_group_name_H-M   'P 1'
#
loop_
_entity.id
_entity.type
_entity.pdbx_description
1 polymer ?
#
loop_
_entity_poly.entity_id
_entity_poly.type
_entity_poly.pdbx_seq_one_letter_code
_entity_poly.pdbx_strand_id
1 'polypeptide(L)'
;MNNERLGVPVRAEYASAVGLAVYCFAGLEWNAVWCCERIEPGSMEDLADRTAGRVADTLVHLVQGLEHSAKQSDLEKAAMEFRALVGARNNLVHAKPGTAHDGEQALLRHGDQWTIGELEAVADAFAECGNRLNKALDGLLAGRSSR
;
A
#
# COMPACT_ATOMS: atom_id res chain seq x y z
N MET A 1 10.98 26.69 -20.63
CA MET A 1 11.88 25.58 -20.98
C MET A 1 11.13 24.35 -20.49
N ASN A 2 10.83 23.42 -21.39
CA ASN A 2 10.00 22.25 -21.14
C ASN A 2 10.88 21.02 -21.42
N ASN A 3 10.74 19.95 -20.63
CA ASN A 3 11.44 18.66 -20.75
C ASN A 3 12.73 18.48 -19.93
N GLU A 4 12.95 19.27 -18.89
CA GLU A 4 14.06 19.09 -17.94
C GLU A 4 14.11 17.67 -17.36
N ARG A 5 12.93 17.04 -17.18
CA ARG A 5 12.79 15.64 -16.77
C ARG A 5 13.48 14.63 -17.71
N LEU A 6 13.69 14.96 -18.99
CA LEU A 6 14.39 14.09 -19.94
C LEU A 6 15.91 14.05 -19.71
N GLY A 7 16.45 14.97 -18.91
CA GLY A 7 17.86 14.95 -18.51
C GLY A 7 18.17 13.96 -17.39
N VAL A 8 17.14 13.32 -16.80
CA VAL A 8 17.32 12.29 -15.78
C VAL A 8 17.68 10.96 -16.48
N PRO A 9 18.88 10.39 -16.26
CA PRO A 9 19.33 9.20 -16.98
C PRO A 9 18.80 7.91 -16.36
N VAL A 10 17.48 7.83 -16.18
CA VAL A 10 16.78 6.63 -15.68
C VAL A 10 16.24 5.81 -16.84
N ARG A 11 16.41 4.48 -16.78
CA ARG A 11 15.86 3.58 -17.80
C ARG A 11 14.33 3.58 -17.74
N ALA A 12 13.67 3.60 -18.90
CA ALA A 12 12.21 3.70 -18.98
C ALA A 12 11.49 2.56 -18.23
N GLU A 13 11.97 1.33 -18.38
CA GLU A 13 11.43 0.14 -17.70
C GLU A 13 11.60 0.20 -16.17
N TYR A 14 12.69 0.78 -15.68
CA TYR A 14 12.87 1.03 -14.25
C TYR A 14 11.85 2.05 -13.72
N ALA A 15 11.69 3.17 -14.43
CA ALA A 15 10.72 4.20 -14.07
C ALA A 15 9.28 3.65 -14.09
N SER A 16 8.94 2.81 -15.07
CA SER A 16 7.66 2.11 -15.15
C SER A 16 7.43 1.18 -13.95
N ALA A 17 8.43 0.39 -13.56
CA ALA A 17 8.33 -0.51 -12.40
C ALA A 17 8.11 0.27 -11.09
N VAL A 18 8.85 1.37 -10.88
CA VAL A 18 8.64 2.27 -9.73
C VAL A 18 7.23 2.86 -9.75
N GLY A 19 6.78 3.36 -10.90
CA GLY A 19 5.46 3.95 -11.06
C GLY A 19 4.34 2.95 -10.75
N LEU A 20 4.47 1.70 -11.24
CA LEU A 20 3.49 0.65 -10.99
C LEU A 20 3.43 0.28 -9.51
N ALA A 21 4.57 0.09 -8.84
CA ALA A 21 4.61 -0.18 -7.41
C ALA A 21 3.93 0.92 -6.58
N VAL A 22 4.21 2.20 -6.89
CA VAL A 22 3.57 3.33 -6.21
C VAL A 22 2.06 3.37 -6.48
N TYR A 23 1.64 3.11 -7.72
CA TYR A 23 0.23 3.10 -8.10
C TYR A 23 -0.54 1.96 -7.42
N CYS A 24 0.02 0.75 -7.40
CA CYS A 24 -0.56 -0.39 -6.69
C CYS A 24 -0.70 -0.12 -5.18
N PHE A 25 0.28 0.53 -4.56
CA PHE A 25 0.15 0.95 -3.17
C PHE A 25 -0.97 1.96 -2.96
N ALA A 26 -1.11 2.96 -3.84
CA ALA A 26 -2.20 3.94 -3.73
C ALA A 26 -3.58 3.25 -3.79
N GLY A 27 -3.75 2.25 -4.65
CA GLY A 27 -4.96 1.42 -4.69
C GLY A 27 -5.18 0.62 -3.39
N LEU A 28 -4.12 0.02 -2.83
CA LEU A 28 -4.17 -0.67 -1.54
C LEU A 28 -4.58 0.28 -0.40
N GLU A 29 -3.94 1.45 -0.30
CA GLU A 29 -4.24 2.46 0.72
C GLU A 29 -5.69 2.94 0.61
N TRP A 30 -6.19 3.15 -0.61
CA TRP A 30 -7.59 3.51 -0.82
C TRP A 30 -8.56 2.42 -0.37
N ASN A 31 -8.28 1.14 -0.66
CA ASN A 31 -9.10 0.03 -0.15
C ASN A 31 -9.11 -0.01 1.38
N ALA A 32 -7.98 0.28 2.04
CA ALA A 32 -7.90 0.35 3.50
C ALA A 32 -8.74 1.50 4.07
N VAL A 33 -8.68 2.71 3.47
CA VAL A 33 -9.54 3.84 3.84
C VAL A 33 -11.02 3.46 3.68
N TRP A 34 -11.38 2.81 2.58
CA TRP A 34 -12.75 2.38 2.35
C TRP A 34 -13.22 1.31 3.34
N CYS A 35 -12.33 0.40 3.76
CA CYS A 35 -12.63 -0.53 4.84
C CYS A 35 -12.96 0.21 6.14
N CYS A 36 -12.20 1.25 6.50
CA CYS A 36 -12.48 2.07 7.68
C CYS A 36 -13.86 2.71 7.58
N GLU A 37 -14.15 3.40 6.47
CA GLU A 37 -15.45 4.05 6.22
C GLU A 37 -16.64 3.08 6.33
N ARG A 38 -16.46 1.83 5.88
CA ARG A 38 -17.52 0.82 5.90
C ARG A 38 -17.71 0.17 7.27
N ILE A 39 -16.71 0.22 8.13
CA ILE A 39 -16.80 -0.22 9.53
C ILE A 39 -17.38 0.90 10.40
N GLU A 40 -16.86 2.11 10.25
CA GLU A 40 -17.24 3.31 10.97
C GLU A 40 -17.41 4.49 9.99
N PRO A 41 -18.66 4.82 9.61
CA PRO A 41 -18.95 5.91 8.69
C PRO A 41 -18.40 7.26 9.16
N GLY A 42 -17.82 8.04 8.24
CA GLY A 42 -17.13 9.30 8.54
C GLY A 42 -15.61 9.16 8.68
N SER A 43 -15.08 7.93 8.80
CA SER A 43 -13.64 7.68 8.87
C SER A 43 -12.86 8.26 7.69
N MET A 44 -13.45 8.32 6.50
CA MET A 44 -12.76 8.85 5.32
C MET A 44 -12.34 10.32 5.50
N GLU A 45 -13.21 11.16 6.08
CA GLU A 45 -12.92 12.57 6.31
C GLU A 45 -11.80 12.73 7.35
N ASP A 46 -11.86 11.94 8.43
CA ASP A 46 -10.85 11.93 9.49
C ASP A 46 -9.47 11.44 9.02
N LEU A 47 -9.45 10.60 7.98
CA LEU A 47 -8.25 10.01 7.41
C LEU A 47 -7.63 10.81 6.24
N ALA A 48 -8.33 11.82 5.71
CA ALA A 48 -7.91 12.53 4.50
C ALA A 48 -6.47 13.10 4.55
N ASP A 49 -6.08 13.63 5.72
CA ASP A 49 -4.74 14.22 5.94
C ASP A 49 -3.78 13.27 6.70
N ARG A 50 -4.11 11.99 6.79
CA ARG A 50 -3.33 11.01 7.55
C ARG A 50 -2.36 10.26 6.65
N THR A 51 -1.18 9.97 7.19
CA THR A 51 -0.20 9.09 6.52
C THR A 51 -0.74 7.66 6.42
N ALA A 52 -0.29 6.88 5.44
CA ALA A 52 -0.56 5.44 5.35
C ALA A 52 -0.38 4.67 6.66
N GLY A 53 0.65 4.98 7.46
CA GLY A 53 0.86 4.33 8.76
C GLY A 53 -0.29 4.59 9.74
N ARG A 54 -0.84 5.80 9.73
CA ARG A 54 -2.01 6.17 10.55
C ARG A 54 -3.29 5.55 10.01
N VAL A 55 -3.45 5.43 8.69
CA VAL A 55 -4.56 4.67 8.09
C VAL A 55 -4.49 3.20 8.54
N ALA A 56 -3.30 2.58 8.48
CA ALA A 56 -3.10 1.20 8.89
C ALA A 56 -3.39 0.97 10.38
N ASP A 57 -2.87 1.84 11.26
CA ASP A 57 -3.14 1.77 12.70
C ASP A 57 -4.65 1.92 12.99
N THR A 58 -5.34 2.83 12.28
CA THR A 58 -6.78 3.05 12.42
C THR A 58 -7.56 1.81 11.98
N LEU A 59 -7.25 1.26 10.80
CA LEU A 59 -7.92 0.05 10.30
C LEU A 59 -7.76 -1.12 11.27
N VAL A 60 -6.55 -1.38 11.76
CA VAL A 60 -6.30 -2.44 12.74
C VAL A 60 -7.13 -2.21 14.01
N HIS A 61 -7.16 -0.99 14.52
CA HIS A 61 -7.94 -0.65 15.71
C HIS A 61 -9.45 -0.91 15.50
N LEU A 62 -10.01 -0.46 14.38
CA LEU A 62 -11.42 -0.66 14.05
C LEU A 62 -11.78 -2.13 13.94
N VAL A 63 -10.93 -2.91 13.25
CA VAL A 63 -11.17 -4.35 13.05
C VAL A 63 -11.08 -5.13 14.37
N GLN A 64 -10.23 -4.71 15.30
CA GLN A 64 -10.13 -5.31 16.65
C GLN A 64 -11.33 -4.98 17.54
N GLY A 65 -12.03 -3.87 17.28
CA GLY A 65 -13.26 -3.50 17.98
C GLY A 65 -14.51 -4.26 17.51
N LEU A 66 -14.41 -5.07 16.44
CA LEU A 66 -15.53 -5.84 15.91
C LEU A 66 -15.81 -7.11 16.72
N GLU A 67 -17.05 -7.60 16.66
CA GLU A 67 -17.42 -8.91 17.21
C GLU A 67 -16.56 -10.03 16.59
N HIS A 68 -15.92 -10.83 17.45
CA HIS A 68 -15.05 -11.92 17.03
C HIS A 68 -15.79 -12.93 16.15
N SER A 69 -15.28 -13.15 14.95
CA SER A 69 -15.80 -14.12 13.99
C SER A 69 -14.71 -14.52 13.00
N ALA A 70 -14.89 -15.62 12.26
CA ALA A 70 -13.94 -16.01 11.21
C ALA A 70 -13.73 -14.88 10.18
N LYS A 71 -14.81 -14.18 9.82
CA LYS A 71 -14.78 -13.05 8.88
C LYS A 71 -14.01 -11.85 9.43
N GLN A 72 -14.18 -11.53 10.72
CA GLN A 72 -13.40 -10.50 11.39
C GLN A 72 -11.91 -10.89 11.41
N SER A 73 -11.58 -12.15 11.72
CA SER A 73 -10.17 -12.61 11.74
C SER A 73 -9.52 -12.54 10.36
N ASP A 74 -10.24 -12.84 9.28
CA ASP A 74 -9.72 -12.70 7.91
C ASP A 74 -9.42 -11.24 7.56
N LEU A 75 -10.31 -10.32 7.97
CA LEU A 75 -10.08 -8.88 7.78
C LEU A 75 -8.92 -8.38 8.65
N GLU A 76 -8.77 -8.89 9.87
CA GLU A 76 -7.67 -8.52 10.78
C GLU A 76 -6.32 -8.94 10.20
N LYS A 77 -6.22 -10.15 9.65
CA LYS A 77 -5.01 -10.62 8.96
C LYS A 77 -4.63 -9.71 7.79
N ALA A 78 -5.61 -9.36 6.95
CA ALA A 78 -5.38 -8.47 5.83
C ALA A 78 -4.99 -7.04 6.27
N ALA A 79 -5.59 -6.52 7.35
CA ALA A 79 -5.22 -5.23 7.94
C ALA A 79 -3.78 -5.22 8.50
N MET A 80 -3.38 -6.30 9.17
CA MET A 80 -2.01 -6.46 9.68
C MET A 80 -0.98 -6.59 8.54
N GLU A 81 -1.34 -7.27 7.45
CA GLU A 81 -0.52 -7.34 6.24
C GLU A 81 -0.35 -5.95 5.60
N PHE A 82 -1.44 -5.18 5.46
CA PHE A 82 -1.38 -3.79 4.99
C PHE A 82 -0.42 -2.97 5.85
N ARG A 83 -0.54 -3.06 7.18
CA ARG A 83 0.36 -2.36 8.11
C ARG A 83 1.83 -2.71 7.89
N ALA A 84 2.15 -3.98 7.64
CA ALA A 84 3.51 -4.39 7.31
C ALA A 84 3.98 -3.80 5.97
N LEU A 85 3.12 -3.79 4.96
CA LEU A 85 3.40 -3.27 3.61
C LEU A 85 3.61 -1.75 3.57
N VAL A 86 3.05 -0.99 4.51
CA VAL A 86 3.38 0.43 4.70
C VAL A 86 4.90 0.62 4.88
N GLY A 87 5.58 -0.32 5.57
CA GLY A 87 7.03 -0.30 5.72
C GLY A 87 7.77 -0.38 4.38
N ALA A 88 7.35 -1.29 3.49
CA ALA A 88 7.92 -1.43 2.15
C ALA A 88 7.69 -0.15 1.32
N ARG A 89 6.48 0.42 1.36
CA ARG A 89 6.20 1.71 0.71
C ARG A 89 7.05 2.84 1.25
N ASN A 90 7.22 2.94 2.57
CA ASN A 90 8.09 3.97 3.17
C ASN A 90 9.55 3.77 2.77
N ASN A 91 9.98 2.53 2.58
CA ASN A 91 11.31 2.23 2.07
C ASN A 91 11.51 2.72 0.63
N LEU A 92 10.53 2.46 -0.24
CA LEU A 92 10.53 2.91 -1.64
C LEU A 92 10.43 4.43 -1.78
N VAL A 93 9.43 5.07 -1.16
CA VAL A 93 9.14 6.51 -1.34
C VAL A 93 10.22 7.41 -0.74
N HIS A 94 10.89 6.97 0.33
CA HIS A 94 12.02 7.71 0.90
C HIS A 94 13.39 7.21 0.40
N ALA A 95 13.42 6.37 -0.63
CA ALA A 95 14.66 6.05 -1.32
C ALA A 95 15.20 7.31 -2.05
N LYS A 96 16.51 7.36 -2.22
CA LYS A 96 17.22 8.50 -2.84
C LYS A 96 17.73 8.08 -4.21
N PRO A 97 17.64 8.94 -5.23
CA PRO A 97 18.32 8.70 -6.49
C PRO A 97 19.83 8.50 -6.28
N GLY A 98 20.42 7.54 -6.98
CA GLY A 98 21.85 7.32 -6.98
C GLY A 98 22.29 6.38 -8.09
N THR A 99 23.60 6.21 -8.19
CA THR A 99 24.22 5.30 -9.16
C THR A 99 24.43 3.93 -8.51
N ALA A 100 23.86 2.89 -9.11
CA ALA A 100 24.02 1.50 -8.73
C ALA A 100 25.44 0.97 -9.05
N HIS A 101 25.77 -0.23 -8.58
CA HIS A 101 27.08 -0.85 -8.79
C HIS A 101 27.40 -1.12 -10.26
N ASP A 102 26.38 -1.33 -11.08
CA ASP A 102 26.48 -1.51 -12.53
C ASP A 102 26.58 -0.17 -13.31
N GLY A 103 26.51 0.97 -12.62
CA GLY A 103 26.55 2.31 -13.21
C GLY A 103 25.18 2.89 -13.58
N GLU A 104 24.10 2.14 -13.42
CA GLU A 104 22.74 2.60 -13.74
C GLU A 104 22.18 3.57 -12.69
N GLN A 105 21.27 4.45 -13.08
CA GLN A 105 20.51 5.24 -12.10
C GLN A 105 19.38 4.44 -11.50
N ALA A 106 19.31 4.42 -10.18
CA ALA A 106 18.28 3.72 -9.44
C ALA A 106 17.90 4.47 -8.15
N LEU A 107 16.82 4.02 -7.52
CA LEU A 107 16.47 4.40 -6.16
C LEU A 107 17.26 3.53 -5.17
N LEU A 108 17.98 4.19 -4.28
CA LEU A 108 18.79 3.58 -3.23
C LEU A 108 18.18 3.85 -1.86
N ARG A 109 18.12 2.83 -1.00
CA ARG A 109 17.73 2.98 0.40
C ARG A 109 18.80 2.37 1.30
N HIS A 110 19.40 3.19 2.15
CA HIS A 110 20.52 2.78 3.02
C HIS A 110 21.74 2.21 2.28
N GLY A 111 21.88 2.51 0.98
CA GLY A 111 22.96 2.01 0.12
C GLY A 111 22.53 0.88 -0.80
N ASP A 112 21.40 0.23 -0.51
CA ASP A 112 20.87 -0.87 -1.32
C ASP A 112 19.97 -0.37 -2.45
N GLN A 113 20.13 -0.96 -3.62
CA GLN A 113 19.34 -0.65 -4.81
C GLN A 113 18.00 -1.39 -4.78
N TRP A 114 16.92 -0.65 -5.07
CA TRP A 114 15.67 -1.29 -5.53
C TRP A 114 15.86 -1.79 -6.96
N THR A 115 15.79 -3.09 -7.14
CA THR A 115 15.80 -3.74 -8.45
C THR A 115 14.40 -3.77 -9.07
N ILE A 116 14.30 -3.99 -10.39
CA ILE A 116 12.99 -4.16 -11.07
C ILE A 116 12.22 -5.33 -10.45
N GLY A 117 12.87 -6.47 -10.22
CA GLY A 117 12.21 -7.64 -9.64
C GLY A 117 11.65 -7.39 -8.24
N GLU A 118 12.34 -6.61 -7.40
CA GLU A 118 11.81 -6.21 -6.09
C GLU A 118 10.64 -5.23 -6.19
N LEU A 119 10.69 -4.32 -7.16
CA LEU A 119 9.58 -3.38 -7.44
C LEU A 119 8.33 -4.12 -7.94
N GLU A 120 8.50 -5.10 -8.81
CA GLU A 120 7.40 -5.96 -9.28
C GLU A 120 6.84 -6.81 -8.15
N ALA A 121 7.70 -7.47 -7.36
CA ALA A 121 7.27 -8.27 -6.23
C ALA A 121 6.51 -7.46 -5.18
N VAL A 122 6.95 -6.23 -4.88
CA VAL A 122 6.22 -5.37 -3.94
C VAL A 122 4.91 -4.85 -4.54
N ALA A 123 4.86 -4.56 -5.84
CA ALA A 123 3.63 -4.18 -6.53
C ALA A 123 2.57 -5.30 -6.47
N ASP A 124 2.98 -6.55 -6.72
CA ASP A 124 2.13 -7.72 -6.61
C ASP A 124 1.62 -7.91 -5.17
N ALA A 125 2.50 -7.77 -4.18
CA ALA A 125 2.11 -7.85 -2.77
C ALA A 125 1.09 -6.77 -2.40
N PHE A 126 1.25 -5.54 -2.90
CA PHE A 126 0.28 -4.47 -2.68
C PHE A 126 -1.08 -4.80 -3.30
N ALA A 127 -1.10 -5.26 -4.56
CA ALA A 127 -2.31 -5.63 -5.26
C ALA A 127 -3.04 -6.81 -4.59
N GLU A 128 -2.29 -7.84 -4.18
CA GLU A 128 -2.84 -9.01 -3.50
C GLU A 128 -3.47 -8.64 -2.15
N CYS A 129 -2.77 -7.86 -1.32
CA CYS A 129 -3.30 -7.39 -0.05
C CYS A 129 -4.58 -6.56 -0.26
N GLY A 130 -4.61 -5.70 -1.28
CA GLY A 130 -5.79 -4.89 -1.62
C GLY A 130 -7.00 -5.75 -1.99
N ASN A 131 -6.79 -6.83 -2.75
CA ASN A 131 -7.82 -7.81 -3.08
C ASN A 131 -8.32 -8.56 -1.84
N ARG A 132 -7.42 -8.93 -0.92
CA ARG A 132 -7.78 -9.60 0.34
C ARG A 132 -8.63 -8.70 1.24
N LEU A 133 -8.27 -7.42 1.38
CA LEU A 133 -9.06 -6.43 2.13
C LEU A 133 -10.49 -6.33 1.59
N ASN A 134 -10.65 -6.13 0.28
CA ASN A 134 -11.97 -6.03 -0.36
C ASN A 134 -12.80 -7.30 -0.14
N LYS A 135 -12.22 -8.47 -0.39
CA LYS A 135 -12.91 -9.76 -0.20
C LYS A 135 -13.34 -9.99 1.25
N ALA A 136 -12.48 -9.69 2.21
CA ALA A 136 -12.77 -9.85 3.62
C ALA A 136 -13.88 -8.89 4.09
N LEU A 137 -13.84 -7.64 3.64
CA LEU A 137 -14.88 -6.64 3.93
C LEU A 137 -16.24 -7.06 3.37
N ASP A 138 -16.32 -7.46 2.11
CA ASP A 138 -17.58 -7.89 1.50
C ASP A 138 -18.14 -9.12 2.21
N GLY A 139 -17.29 -10.07 2.59
CA GLY A 139 -17.67 -11.22 3.39
C GLY A 139 -18.27 -10.83 4.74
N LEU A 140 -17.65 -9.87 5.44
CA LEU A 140 -18.13 -9.33 6.72
C LEU A 140 -19.51 -8.68 6.57
N LEU A 141 -19.68 -7.81 5.58
CA LEU A 141 -20.91 -7.04 5.37
C LEU A 141 -22.08 -7.91 4.89
N ALA A 142 -21.84 -8.90 4.03
CA ALA A 142 -22.86 -9.88 3.65
C ALA A 142 -23.40 -10.68 4.86
N GLY A 143 -22.58 -10.85 5.92
CA GLY A 143 -23.02 -11.48 7.16
C GLY A 143 -23.87 -10.58 8.07
N ARG A 144 -23.91 -9.27 7.84
CA ARG A 144 -24.69 -8.32 8.65
C ARG A 144 -26.11 -8.12 8.12
N SER A 145 -26.35 -8.33 6.82
CA SER A 145 -27.68 -8.21 6.20
C SER A 145 -28.65 -9.37 6.51
N SER A 146 -28.35 -10.20 7.50
CA SER A 146 -29.16 -11.36 7.92
C SER A 146 -29.63 -11.28 9.39
N ARG A 147 -29.61 -10.08 10.00
CA ARG A 147 -30.23 -9.81 11.30
C ARG A 147 -31.40 -8.84 11.15
#